data_AF-A0AAN8X4A1-F1
#
_entry.id   AF-A0AAN8X4A1-F1
#
_cell.length_a   1.000
_cell.length_b   1.000
_cell.length_c   1.000
_cell.angle_alpha   90.00
_cell.angle_beta   90.00
_cell.angle_gamma   90.00
#
_symmetry.space_group_name_H-M   'P 1'
#
loop_
_entity.id
_entity.type
_entity.pdbx_description
1 polymer ?
#
loop_
_entity_poly.entity_id
_entity_poly.type
_entity_poly.pdbx_seq_one_letter_code
_entity_poly.pdbx_strand_id
1 'polypeptide(L)'
;FHDVYTRICRKRSIPVMDQSEFVSLCTLLESRGMLQLKRSKEIRNCKVLLRLNPEEAEQVLGDRNLLAAVLEDKESLGKLCKA
;
A
#
# COMPACT_ATOMS: atom_id res chain seq x y z
N PHE A 1 3.37 4.99 6.23
CA PHE A 1 2.75 4.20 5.13
C PHE A 1 1.57 4.95 4.53
N HIS A 2 0.62 5.44 5.34
CA HIS A 2 -0.49 6.30 4.88
C HIS A 2 -0.02 7.56 4.12
N ASP A 3 1.08 8.21 4.52
CA ASP A 3 1.62 9.37 3.80
C ASP A 3 2.03 9.06 2.36
N VAL A 4 2.64 7.90 2.14
CA VAL A 4 3.08 7.42 0.80
C VAL A 4 1.86 7.08 -0.04
N TYR A 5 0.89 6.36 0.54
CA TYR A 5 -0.40 6.09 -0.09
C TYR A 5 -1.10 7.38 -0.51
N THR A 6 -1.23 8.35 0.40
CA THR A 6 -1.86 9.65 0.14
C THR A 6 -1.17 10.41 -1.00
N ARG A 7 0.17 10.38 -1.03
CA ARG A 7 0.95 11.02 -2.11
C ARG A 7 0.69 10.39 -3.47
N ILE A 8 0.70 9.06 -3.54
CA ILE A 8 0.41 8.29 -4.77
C ILE A 8 -1.03 8.57 -5.24
N CYS A 9 -2.00 8.54 -4.32
CA CYS A 9 -3.40 8.82 -4.63
C CYS A 9 -3.59 10.23 -5.18
N ARG A 10 -3.00 11.25 -4.55
CA ARG A 10 -3.06 12.64 -5.03
C ARG A 10 -2.45 12.82 -6.43
N LYS A 11 -1.30 12.19 -6.70
CA LYS A 11 -0.61 12.29 -7.99
C LYS A 11 -1.38 11.62 -9.14
N ARG A 12 -2.25 10.66 -8.82
CA ARG A 12 -3.07 9.91 -9.78
C ARG A 12 -4.53 10.33 -9.81
N SER A 13 -4.88 11.44 -9.13
CA SER A 13 -6.26 11.89 -8.97
C SER A 13 -7.21 10.84 -8.38
N ILE A 14 -6.66 9.91 -7.58
CA ILE A 14 -7.45 8.93 -6.82
C ILE A 14 -7.89 9.61 -5.52
N PRO A 15 -9.17 9.50 -5.12
CA PRO A 15 -9.63 10.03 -3.84
C PRO A 15 -8.81 9.45 -2.68
N VAL A 16 -8.35 10.32 -1.80
CA VAL A 16 -7.56 9.96 -0.62
C VAL A 16 -8.53 9.62 0.51
N MET A 17 -8.31 8.46 1.13
CA MET A 17 -9.06 8.02 2.30
C MET A 17 -8.40 8.54 3.59
N ASP A 18 -9.22 8.74 4.63
CA ASP A 18 -8.70 9.13 5.93
C ASP A 18 -7.87 7.99 6.58
N GLN A 19 -7.17 8.29 7.67
CA GLN A 19 -6.29 7.30 8.30
C GLN A 19 -7.08 6.11 8.88
N SER A 20 -8.28 6.33 9.41
CA SER A 20 -9.15 5.28 9.95
C SER A 20 -9.67 4.34 8.86
N GLU A 21 -10.14 4.90 7.76
CA GLU A 21 -10.60 4.20 6.57
C GLU A 21 -9.47 3.38 5.94
N PHE A 22 -8.26 3.96 5.87
CA PHE A 22 -7.08 3.25 5.41
C PHE A 22 -6.76 2.02 6.27
N VAL A 23 -6.84 2.15 7.60
CA VAL A 23 -6.61 1.04 8.52
C VAL A 23 -7.68 -0.04 8.38
N SER A 24 -8.95 0.35 8.22
CA SER A 24 -10.06 -0.56 7.96
C SER A 24 -9.86 -1.32 6.63
N LEU A 25 -9.44 -0.63 5.57
CA LEU A 25 -9.12 -1.23 4.27
C LEU A 25 -7.96 -2.20 4.37
N CYS A 26 -6.88 -1.83 5.07
CA CYS A 26 -5.79 -2.76 5.31
C CYS A 26 -6.21 -3.98 6.14
N THR A 27 -7.12 -3.82 7.10
CA THR A 27 -7.65 -4.95 7.89
C THR A 27 -8.49 -5.90 7.03
N LEU A 28 -9.24 -5.37 6.06
CA LEU A 28 -9.99 -6.18 5.08
C LEU A 28 -9.05 -6.93 4.13
N LEU A 29 -7.94 -6.31 3.72
CA LEU A 29 -6.92 -6.98 2.92
C LEU A 29 -6.15 -8.02 3.74
N GLU A 30 -5.99 -7.81 5.04
CA GLU A 30 -5.41 -8.77 5.99
C GLU A 30 -6.31 -10.01 6.16
N SER A 31 -7.62 -9.84 6.28
CA SER A 31 -8.55 -10.97 6.37
C SER A 31 -8.64 -11.80 5.09
N ARG A 32 -8.36 -11.19 3.94
CA ARG A 32 -8.23 -11.87 2.64
C ARG A 32 -6.85 -12.52 2.43
N GLY A 33 -5.95 -12.41 3.40
CA GLY A 33 -4.59 -12.98 3.32
C GLY A 33 -3.66 -12.27 2.33
N MET A 34 -4.03 -11.09 1.83
CA MET A 34 -3.27 -10.38 0.79
C MET A 34 -2.09 -9.60 1.39
N LEU A 35 -2.26 -9.10 2.61
CA LEU A 35 -1.22 -8.40 3.37
C LEU A 35 -1.31 -8.79 4.84
N GLN A 36 -0.29 -8.43 5.61
CA GLN A 36 -0.22 -8.62 7.04
C GLN A 36 0.13 -7.28 7.70
N LEU A 37 -0.70 -6.87 8.64
CA LEU A 37 -0.44 -5.68 9.44
C LEU A 37 0.32 -6.08 10.69
N LYS A 38 1.63 -5.83 10.71
CA LYS A 38 2.40 -5.93 11.95
C LYS A 38 2.11 -4.71 12.81
N ARG A 39 1.06 -4.84 13.62
CA ARG A 39 0.62 -3.82 14.59
C ARG A 39 1.70 -3.66 15.66
N SER A 40 2.06 -2.42 15.96
CA SER A 40 3.01 -2.06 17.02
C SER A 40 2.30 -1.20 18.06
N LYS A 41 2.93 -0.97 19.22
CA LYS A 41 2.39 -0.13 20.31
C LYS A 41 2.03 1.29 19.86
N GLU A 42 2.64 1.77 18.76
CA GLU A 42 2.25 3.03 18.10
C GLU A 42 1.72 2.76 16.68
N ILE A 43 0.60 3.39 16.32
CA ILE A 43 -0.02 3.31 14.98
C ILE A 43 0.97 3.72 13.87
N ARG A 44 1.88 4.64 14.18
CA ARG A 44 2.96 5.09 13.26
C ARG A 44 4.00 4.01 12.97
N ASN A 45 4.11 3.00 13.83
CA ASN A 45 5.04 1.88 13.72
C ASN A 45 4.38 0.61 13.14
N CYS A 46 3.12 0.69 12.68
CA CYS A 46 2.49 -0.41 11.97
C CYS A 46 3.22 -0.65 10.64
N LYS A 47 3.81 -1.85 10.48
CA LYS A 47 4.42 -2.27 9.22
C LYS A 47 3.40 -3.05 8.40
N VAL A 48 3.25 -2.70 7.14
CA VAL A 48 2.47 -3.48 6.17
C VAL A 48 3.43 -4.45 5.49
N LEU A 49 3.19 -5.75 5.61
CA LEU A 49 3.92 -6.78 4.87
C LEU A 49 3.00 -7.33 3.79
N LEU A 50 3.45 -7.34 2.54
CA LEU A 50 2.72 -8.03 1.48
C LEU A 50 2.87 -9.55 1.68
N ARG A 51 1.77 -10.29 1.61
CA ARG A 51 1.78 -11.76 1.73
C ARG A 51 1.70 -12.44 0.37
N LEU A 52 1.24 -11.72 -0.64
CA LEU A 52 1.25 -12.14 -2.03
C LEU A 52 2.67 -12.06 -2.59
N ASN A 53 3.05 -13.04 -3.38
CA ASN A 53 4.22 -12.90 -4.23
C ASN A 53 3.96 -11.81 -5.29
N PRO A 54 5.00 -11.17 -5.85
CA PRO A 54 4.83 -10.13 -6.87
C PRO A 54 3.95 -10.58 -8.06
N GLU A 55 4.14 -11.83 -8.52
CA GLU A 55 3.36 -12.41 -9.61
C GLU A 55 1.88 -12.61 -9.24
N GLU A 56 1.60 -13.03 -8.01
CA GLU A 56 0.23 -13.18 -7.49
C GLU A 56 -0.42 -11.82 -7.25
N ALA A 57 0.35 -10.83 -6.79
CA ALA A 57 -0.15 -9.47 -6.60
C ALA A 57 -0.57 -8.85 -7.94
N GLU A 58 0.21 -9.05 -9.00
CA GLU A 58 -0.18 -8.61 -10.35
C GLU A 58 -1.45 -9.30 -10.85
N GLN A 59 -1.59 -10.62 -10.64
CA GLN A 59 -2.77 -11.35 -11.08
C GLN A 59 -4.03 -10.99 -10.29
N VAL A 60 -3.92 -10.83 -8.96
CA VAL A 60 -5.07 -10.54 -8.09
C VAL A 60 -5.50 -9.08 -8.20
N LEU A 61 -4.56 -8.14 -8.33
CA LEU A 61 -4.89 -6.72 -8.50
C LEU A 61 -5.36 -6.43 -9.94
N GLY A 62 -4.99 -7.26 -10.92
CA GLY A 62 -5.50 -7.23 -12.29
C GLY A 62 -5.07 -6.02 -13.13
N ASP A 63 -4.59 -4.95 -12.49
CA ASP A 63 -4.18 -3.70 -13.14
C ASP A 63 -2.65 -3.55 -13.13
N ARG A 64 -2.02 -4.26 -14.08
CA ARG A 64 -0.56 -4.21 -14.31
C ARG A 64 -0.06 -2.81 -14.63
N ASN A 65 -0.84 -2.00 -15.33
CA ASN A 65 -0.43 -0.65 -15.72
C ASN A 65 -0.40 0.28 -14.50
N LEU A 66 -1.41 0.18 -13.63
CA LEU A 66 -1.42 0.93 -12.38
C LEU A 66 -0.25 0.53 -11.48
N LEU A 67 -0.02 -0.77 -11.31
CA LEU A 67 1.09 -1.31 -10.52
C LEU A 67 2.46 -0.88 -11.05
N ALA A 68 2.72 -1.06 -12.35
CA ALA A 68 3.97 -0.66 -13.00
C ALA A 68 4.21 0.84 -12.80
N ALA A 69 3.19 1.66 -13.07
CA ALA A 69 3.31 3.09 -12.84
C ALA A 69 3.60 3.42 -11.37
N VAL A 70 3.02 2.71 -10.37
CA VAL A 70 3.31 2.97 -8.94
C VAL A 70 4.76 2.63 -8.61
N LEU A 71 5.25 1.50 -9.12
CA LEU A 71 6.63 1.05 -8.92
C LEU A 71 7.67 1.96 -9.59
N GLU A 72 7.32 2.53 -10.74
CA GLU A 72 8.16 3.51 -11.45
C GLU A 72 8.20 4.89 -10.76
N ASP A 73 7.18 5.21 -9.95
CA ASP A 73 7.06 6.48 -9.24
C ASP A 73 7.92 6.50 -7.96
N LYS A 74 9.24 6.42 -8.17
CA LYS A 74 10.28 6.49 -7.14
C LYS A 74 10.23 7.80 -6.33
N GLU A 75 9.70 8.86 -6.92
CA GLU A 75 9.53 10.16 -6.29
C GLU A 75 8.46 10.13 -5.18
N SER A 76 7.35 9.44 -5.46
CA SER A 76 6.28 9.23 -4.48
C SER A 76 6.64 8.18 -3.42
N LEU A 77 7.41 7.14 -3.81
CA LEU A 77 7.89 6.08 -2.92
C LEU A 77 9.04 6.54 -2.00
N GLY A 78 9.80 7.57 -2.40
CA GLY A 78 10.78 8.25 -1.57
C GLY A 78 11.77 7.31 -0.87
N LYS A 79 11.80 7.33 0.46
CA LYS A 79 12.76 6.55 1.29
C LYS A 79 12.51 5.03 1.30
N LEU A 80 11.41 4.53 0.72
CA LEU A 80 11.15 3.08 0.63
C LEU A 80 12.01 2.37 -0.42
N CYS A 81 12.56 3.08 -1.40
CA CYS A 81 13.53 2.53 -2.36
C CYS A 81 14.95 2.39 -1.82
N LYS A 82 15.20 2.71 -0.54
CA LYS A 82 16.48 2.51 0.14
C LYS A 82 16.36 1.39 1.16
N ALA A 83 16.30 0.15 0.69
CA ALA A 83 16.57 -1.05 1.48
C ALA A 83 17.16 -2.11 0.55
#